data_AF-A0A962GI40-F1
#
_entry.id   AF-A0A962GI40-F1
#
_cell.length_a   1.000
_cell.length_b   1.000
_cell.length_c   1.000
_cell.angle_alpha   90.00
_cell.angle_beta   90.00
_cell.angle_gamma   90.00
#
_symmetry.space_group_name_H-M   'P 1'
#
loop_
_entity.id
_entity.type
_entity.pdbx_description
1 polymer ?
#
loop_
_entity_poly.entity_id
_entity_poly.type
_entity_poly.pdbx_seq_one_letter_code
_entity_poly.pdbx_strand_id
1 'polypeptide(L)' 'ALCVTDLSQFHLEAAINTMNQQLPDYAQIKKAVKVPAFTVINGQLTSSGKNKPQAIFEQHKNLLEMIYAPNNEKRTAHAV' A
#
# COMPACT_ATOMS: atom_id res chain seq x y z
N ALA A 1 5.08 -12.49 -16.08
CA ALA A 1 4.84 -11.62 -14.92
C ALA A 1 5.73 -12.11 -13.79
N LEU A 2 6.67 -11.30 -13.29
CA LEU A 2 7.43 -11.68 -12.10
C LEU A 2 6.51 -11.47 -10.88
N CYS A 3 5.84 -12.54 -10.45
CA CYS A 3 5.27 -12.61 -9.11
C CYS A 3 6.43 -12.80 -8.14
N VAL A 4 7.02 -11.71 -7.65
CA VAL A 4 8.07 -11.77 -6.61
C VAL A 4 7.40 -11.92 -5.25
N THR A 5 6.69 -13.02 -5.05
CA THR A 5 5.96 -13.28 -3.80
C THR A 5 6.81 -14.12 -2.87
N ASP A 6 7.86 -13.51 -2.30
CA ASP A 6 8.17 -13.69 -0.87
C ASP A 6 9.24 -12.69 -0.35
N LEU A 7 9.07 -11.39 -0.64
CA LEU A 7 9.98 -10.41 -0.04
C LEU A 7 9.74 -10.37 1.48
N SER A 8 10.79 -10.62 2.27
CA SER A 8 10.69 -10.48 3.73
C SER A 8 10.31 -9.05 4.07
N GLN A 9 9.62 -8.87 5.20
CA GLN A 9 9.14 -7.54 5.59
C GLN A 9 10.28 -6.52 5.68
N PHE A 10 11.44 -6.93 6.17
CA PHE A 10 12.65 -6.12 6.20
C PHE A 10 13.07 -5.58 4.82
N HIS A 11 13.10 -6.44 3.80
CA HIS A 11 13.49 -6.03 2.44
C HIS A 11 12.45 -5.11 1.80
N LEU A 12 11.16 -5.33 2.09
CA LEU A 12 10.09 -4.45 1.62
C LEU A 12 10.22 -3.04 2.24
N GLU A 13 10.44 -2.96 3.55
CA GLU A 13 10.62 -1.69 4.26
C GLU A 13 11.87 -0.96 3.79
N ALA A 14 12.99 -1.66 3.60
CA ALA A 14 14.21 -1.08 3.04
C ALA A 14 13.98 -0.50 1.63
N ALA A 15 13.28 -1.24 0.76
CA ALA A 15 12.96 -0.77 -0.59
C ALA A 15 12.04 0.47 -0.58
N ILE A 16 11.02 0.49 0.30
CA ILE A 16 10.12 1.64 0.47
C ILE A 16 10.90 2.86 0.97
N ASN A 17 11.81 2.69 1.94
CA ASN A 17 12.62 3.79 2.46
C ASN A 17 13.52 4.40 1.40
N THR A 18 14.20 3.56 0.61
CA THR A 18 15.03 4.02 -0.52
C THR A 18 14.21 4.79 -1.55
N MET A 19 13.00 4.32 -1.87
CA MET A 19 12.11 5.02 -2.79
C MET A 19 11.62 6.36 -2.22
N ASN A 20 11.23 6.38 -0.95
CA ASN A 20 10.73 7.59 -0.28
C ASN A 20 11.76 8.73 -0.22
N GLN A 21 13.06 8.42 -0.19
CA GLN A 21 14.13 9.44 -0.26
C GLN A 21 14.12 10.24 -1.58
N GLN A 22 13.52 9.68 -2.63
CA GLN A 22 13.44 10.31 -3.96
C GLN A 22 12.08 11.01 -4.19
N LEU A 23 11.14 10.87 -3.26
CA LEU A 23 9.78 11.38 -3.39
C LEU A 23 9.55 12.60 -2.50
N PRO A 24 8.82 13.62 -2.98
CA PRO A 24 8.31 14.70 -2.13
C PRO A 24 7.49 14.17 -0.96
N ASP A 25 7.47 14.90 0.16
CA ASP A 25 6.83 14.46 1.41
C ASP A 25 5.39 13.98 1.25
N TYR A 26 4.60 14.65 0.40
CA TYR A 26 3.20 14.32 0.14
C TYR A 26 3.01 13.03 -0.67
N ALA A 27 4.05 12.56 -1.37
CA ALA A 27 4.02 11.37 -2.22
C ALA A 27 4.67 10.14 -1.56
N GLN A 28 5.29 10.31 -0.40
CA GLN A 28 5.94 9.22 0.33
C GLN A 28 4.92 8.19 0.84
N ILE A 29 5.27 6.91 0.69
CA ILE A 29 4.50 5.80 1.24
C ILE A 29 4.72 5.74 2.75
N LYS A 30 3.66 5.95 3.53
CA LYS A 30 3.72 5.91 5.00
C LYS A 30 3.41 4.53 5.58
N LYS A 31 2.62 3.71 4.88
CA LYS A 31 2.24 2.35 5.30
C LYS A 31 1.98 1.49 4.08
N ALA A 32 2.45 0.25 4.13
CA ALA A 32 2.22 -0.77 3.12
C ALA A 32 1.68 -2.04 3.80
N VAL A 33 0.81 -2.76 3.12
CA VAL A 33 0.22 -4.01 3.60
C VAL A 33 0.33 -5.08 2.53
N LYS A 34 0.60 -6.32 2.94
CA LYS A 34 0.59 -7.46 2.04
C LYS A 34 -0.85 -7.91 1.82
N VAL A 35 -1.22 -8.11 0.56
CA VAL A 35 -2.51 -8.64 0.14
C VAL A 35 -2.30 -9.77 -0.86
N PRO A 36 -3.30 -10.64 -1.09
CA PRO A 36 -3.25 -11.61 -2.18
C PRO A 36 -2.97 -10.94 -3.52
N ALA A 37 -2.32 -11.66 -4.44
CA ALA A 37 -1.98 -11.14 -5.75
C ALA A 37 -3.23 -10.74 -6.55
N PHE A 38 -3.14 -9.64 -7.29
CA PHE A 38 -4.18 -9.21 -8.21
C PHE A 38 -4.19 -10.13 -9.42
N THR A 39 -5.36 -10.63 -9.80
CA THR A 39 -5.47 -11.57 -10.92
C THR A 39 -6.64 -11.20 -11.83
N VAL A 40 -6.67 -11.79 -13.02
CA VAL A 40 -7.86 -11.71 -13.88
C VAL A 40 -9.03 -12.47 -13.23
N ILE A 41 -8.74 -13.58 -12.54
CA ILE A 41 -9.71 -14.47 -11.90
C ILE A 41 -10.45 -13.76 -10.76
N ASN A 42 -9.74 -13.01 -9.91
CA ASN A 42 -10.36 -12.23 -8.83
C ASN A 42 -10.89 -10.86 -9.29
N GLY A 43 -10.91 -10.60 -10.61
CA GLY A 43 -11.50 -9.40 -11.19
C GLY A 43 -10.71 -8.10 -10.96
N GLN A 44 -9.52 -8.16 -10.36
CA GLN A 44 -8.70 -6.98 -10.06
C GLN A 44 -7.80 -6.56 -11.22
N LEU A 45 -7.59 -7.43 -12.21
CA LEU A 45 -6.91 -7.11 -13.46
C LEU A 45 -7.85 -7.15 -14.68
N THR A 46 -7.51 -6.39 -15.72
CA THR A 46 -8.03 -6.58 -17.08
C THR A 46 -7.47 -7.86 -17.69
N SER A 47 -8.08 -8.35 -18.77
CA SER A 47 -7.54 -9.48 -19.54
C SER A 47 -6.11 -9.22 -20.06
N SER A 48 -5.74 -7.96 -20.26
CA SER A 48 -4.39 -7.51 -20.63
C SER A 48 -3.43 -7.33 -19.45
N GLY A 49 -3.84 -7.64 -18.22
CA GLY A 49 -3.02 -7.57 -17.02
C GLY A 49 -2.88 -6.18 -16.39
N LYS A 50 -3.65 -5.18 -16.85
CA LYS A 50 -3.68 -3.85 -16.21
C LYS A 50 -4.54 -3.89 -14.95
N ASN A 51 -4.16 -3.14 -13.93
CA ASN A 51 -4.96 -2.97 -12.72
C ASN A 51 -6.33 -2.37 -13.06
N LYS A 52 -7.37 -2.82 -12.36
CA LYS A 52 -8.70 -2.20 -12.30
C LYS A 52 -8.83 -1.45 -10.96
N PRO A 53 -8.49 -0.15 -10.91
CA PRO A 53 -8.33 0.55 -9.64
C PRO A 53 -9.59 0.56 -8.77
N GLN A 54 -10.77 0.72 -9.37
CA GLN A 54 -12.04 0.66 -8.63
C GLN A 54 -12.29 -0.70 -7.99
N ALA A 55 -12.08 -1.80 -8.73
CA ALA A 55 -12.27 -3.15 -8.19
C ALA A 55 -11.29 -3.47 -7.05
N ILE A 56 -10.03 -3.04 -7.19
CA ILE A 56 -9.01 -3.15 -6.13
C ILE A 56 -9.43 -2.34 -4.91
N PHE A 57 -9.85 -1.09 -5.11
CA PHE A 57 -10.28 -0.20 -4.04
C PHE A 57 -11.46 -0.78 -3.27
N GLU A 58 -12.54 -1.18 -3.95
CA GLU A 58 -13.75 -1.71 -3.30
C GLU A 58 -13.44 -2.99 -2.50
N GLN A 59 -12.64 -3.89 -3.05
CA GLN A 59 -12.26 -5.13 -2.36
C GLN A 59 -11.43 -4.88 -1.10
N HIS A 60 -10.60 -3.83 -1.08
CA HIS A 60 -9.71 -3.50 0.03
C HIS A 60 -10.17 -2.29 0.84
N LYS A 61 -11.39 -1.80 0.63
CA LYS A 61 -11.91 -0.57 1.22
C LYS A 61 -11.83 -0.59 2.74
N ASN A 62 -12.33 -1.64 3.39
CA ASN A 62 -12.30 -1.77 4.85
C ASN A 62 -10.86 -1.76 5.40
N LEU A 63 -9.92 -2.38 4.69
CA LEU A 63 -8.51 -2.40 5.09
C LEU A 63 -7.88 -1.01 4.99
N LEU A 64 -8.19 -0.27 3.91
CA LEU A 64 -7.77 1.11 3.75
C LEU A 64 -8.39 2.01 4.82
N GLU A 65 -9.68 1.86 5.09
CA GLU A 65 -10.37 2.59 6.16
C GLU A 65 -9.71 2.34 7.52
N MET A 66 -9.33 1.11 7.85
CA MET A 66 -8.58 0.82 9.07
C MET A 66 -7.17 1.43 9.07
N ILE A 67 -6.51 1.52 7.92
CA ILE A 67 -5.16 2.12 7.80
C ILE A 67 -5.22 3.64 7.99
N TYR A 68 -6.24 4.28 7.42
CA TYR A 68 -6.43 5.74 7.45
C TYR A 68 -7.31 6.21 8.60
N ALA A 69 -7.96 5.30 9.31
CA ALA A 69 -8.66 5.63 10.54
C ALA A 69 -7.69 6.41 11.43
N PRO A 70 -8.13 7.54 12.02
CA PRO A 70 -7.29 8.30 12.91
C PRO A 70 -6.92 7.40 14.09
N ASN A 71 -5.71 6.85 14.06
CA ASN A 71 -5.07 6.36 15.27
C ASN A 71 -5.00 7.57 16.19
N ASN A 72 -5.77 7.56 17.27
CA ASN A 72 -5.74 8.56 18.33
C ASN A 72 -4.44 8.46 19.16
N GLU A 73 -3.33 8.15 18.50
CA GLU A 73 -2.01 7.99 19.09
C GLU A 73 -1.26 9.32 18.96
N LYS A 74 -1.46 10.12 20.01
CA LYS A 74 -0.57 11.17 20.50
C LYS A 74 -0.15 12.23 19.46
N ARG A 75 -1.05 13.19 19.27
CA ARG A 75 -0.62 14.60 19.14
C ARG A 75 0.00 15.08 20.46
N THR A 76 1.20 14.61 20.78
CA THR A 76 2.09 15.26 21.75
C THR A 76 3.40 15.57 21.04
N ALA A 77 3.38 16.58 20.18
CA ALA A 77 4.57 17.35 19.84
C ALA A 77 4.12 18.69 19.26
N HIS A 78 4.63 19.75 19.88
CA HIS A 78 4.46 21.17 19.55
C HIS A 78 3.16 21.85 20.03
N ALA A 79 3.07 22.02 21.35
CA ALA A 79 2.59 23.29 21.89
C ALA A 79 3.78 24.27 21.90
N VAL A 80 3.49 25.50 21.48
CA VAL A 80 4.37 26.68 21.34
C VAL A 80 4.95 27.11 22.68
#